data_AF-A0A1X7TR54-F1
#
_entry.id   AF-A0A1X7TR54-F1
#
_cell.length_a   1.000
_cell.length_b   1.000
_cell.length_c   1.000
_cell.angle_alpha   90.00
_cell.angle_beta   90.00
_cell.angle_gamma   90.00
#
_symmetry.space_group_name_H-M   'P 1'
#
loop_
_entity.id
_entity.type
_entity.pdbx_description
1 polymer ?
#
loop_
_entity_poly.entity_id
_entity_poly.type
_entity_poly.pdbx_seq_one_letter_code
_entity_poly.pdbx_strand_id
1 'polypeptide(L)'
;MHKCSKYCKRNIKVGKTYVSRCRFDFPRPVRDSICINDVENILKSGNKIYYLKQNEKEVRVNDYNPLLLKLWCANIDLQYIAESRLSLTQHVTGYVTKAEKSHAQDLWDEVSSWDNIYSRFWKMGQKLL
;
A
#
# COMPACT_ATOMS: atom_id res chain seq x y z
N MET A 1 -5.27 12.62 -12.91
CA MET A 1 -6.40 12.45 -11.95
C MET A 1 -6.81 10.98 -11.89
N HIS A 2 -6.94 10.43 -10.68
CA HIS A 2 -7.30 9.03 -10.44
C HIS A 2 -8.76 8.74 -10.81
N LYS A 3 -8.98 7.68 -11.59
CA LYS A 3 -10.29 7.11 -11.91
C LYS A 3 -10.37 5.71 -11.32
N CYS A 4 -11.38 5.45 -10.50
CA CYS A 4 -11.49 4.16 -9.84
C CYS A 4 -11.82 3.05 -10.86
N SER A 5 -11.01 1.99 -10.89
CA SER A 5 -11.24 0.78 -11.69
C SER A 5 -11.62 -0.41 -10.80
N LYS A 6 -11.91 -1.57 -11.40
CA LYS A 6 -12.16 -2.82 -10.65
C LYS A 6 -11.00 -3.19 -9.72
N TYR A 7 -9.77 -2.84 -10.10
CA TYR A 7 -8.57 -3.12 -9.33
C TYR A 7 -8.53 -2.41 -7.97
N CYS A 8 -8.96 -1.14 -7.92
CA CYS A 8 -8.91 -0.38 -6.67
C CYS A 8 -10.21 -0.43 -5.87
N LYS A 9 -11.36 -0.76 -6.48
CA LYS A 9 -12.63 -0.84 -5.74
C LYS A 9 -12.64 -2.08 -4.85
N ARG A 10 -12.84 -1.86 -3.55
CA ARG A 10 -12.97 -2.91 -2.53
C ARG A 10 -14.27 -2.74 -1.78
N ASN A 11 -14.95 -3.84 -1.49
CA ASN A 11 -16.13 -3.83 -0.63
C ASN A 11 -15.68 -3.98 0.81
N ILE A 12 -15.98 -2.99 1.64
CA ILE A 12 -15.63 -2.94 3.05
C ILE A 12 -16.92 -3.01 3.85
N LYS A 13 -16.96 -3.88 4.86
CA LYS A 13 -18.09 -3.98 5.78
C LYS A 13 -18.03 -2.83 6.78
N VAL A 14 -19.09 -2.01 6.82
CA VAL A 14 -19.26 -0.93 7.79
C VAL A 14 -20.58 -1.21 8.51
N GLY A 15 -20.49 -1.67 9.76
CA GLY A 15 -21.63 -2.15 10.54
C GLY A 15 -22.30 -3.35 9.87
N LYS A 16 -23.60 -3.22 9.54
CA LYS A 16 -24.39 -4.25 8.85
C LYS A 16 -24.36 -4.13 7.32
N THR A 17 -23.74 -3.09 6.77
CA THR A 17 -23.76 -2.77 5.33
C THR A 17 -22.40 -2.91 4.69
N TYR A 18 -22.35 -3.21 3.39
CA TYR A 18 -21.12 -3.18 2.59
C TYR A 18 -21.07 -1.90 1.77
N VAL A 19 -19.93 -1.22 1.81
CA VAL A 19 -19.67 -0.02 1.02
C VAL A 19 -18.47 -0.24 0.11
N SER A 20 -18.57 0.21 -1.13
CA SER A 20 -17.44 0.18 -2.06
C SER A 20 -16.52 1.38 -1.78
N ARG A 21 -15.26 1.11 -1.44
CA ARG A 21 -14.23 2.14 -1.23
C ARG A 21 -13.02 1.90 -2.12
N CYS A 22 -12.30 2.97 -2.44
CA CYS A 22 -11.05 2.87 -3.18
C CYS A 22 -9.94 2.38 -2.23
N ARG A 23 -9.19 1.36 -2.66
CA ARG A 23 -7.98 0.83 -2.01
C ARG A 23 -6.96 1.92 -1.69
N PHE A 24 -6.90 2.95 -2.52
CA PHE A 24 -5.93 4.05 -2.42
C PHE A 24 -6.49 5.26 -1.67
N ASP A 25 -7.67 5.12 -1.06
CA ASP A 25 -8.32 6.16 -0.26
C ASP A 25 -8.73 7.41 -1.07
N PHE A 26 -9.24 7.18 -2.29
CA PHE A 26 -9.84 8.22 -3.13
C PHE A 26 -11.38 8.23 -3.04
N PRO A 27 -12.04 9.41 -3.08
CA PRO A 27 -11.42 10.74 -3.05
C PRO A 27 -10.82 11.04 -1.66
N ARG A 28 -9.68 11.72 -1.64
CA ARG A 28 -9.02 12.14 -0.40
C ARG A 28 -9.80 13.29 0.26
N PRO A 29 -9.76 13.42 1.59
CA PRO A 29 -10.45 14.51 2.28
C PRO A 29 -9.80 15.88 1.98
N VAL A 30 -10.63 16.90 1.76
CA VAL A 30 -10.19 18.30 1.66
C VAL A 30 -9.62 18.74 3.01
N ARG A 31 -8.47 19.42 2.99
CA ARG A 31 -7.80 19.94 4.17
C ARG A 31 -7.09 21.25 3.87
N ASP A 32 -7.16 22.21 4.79
CA ASP A 32 -6.55 23.53 4.65
C ASP A 32 -5.07 23.59 5.07
N SER A 33 -4.61 22.59 5.83
CA SER A 33 -3.25 22.49 6.35
C SER A 33 -2.71 21.05 6.22
N ILE A 34 -1.38 20.95 6.30
CA ILE A 34 -0.68 19.66 6.39
C ILE A 34 -0.86 19.12 7.81
N CYS A 35 -1.21 17.84 7.94
CA CYS A 35 -1.29 17.16 9.22
C CYS A 35 -0.28 16.00 9.24
N ILE A 36 0.59 15.98 10.24
CA ILE A 36 1.46 14.84 10.53
C ILE A 36 0.88 14.17 11.77
N ASN A 37 0.54 12.90 11.65
CA ASN A 37 0.02 12.11 12.75
C ASN A 37 1.19 11.54 13.55
N ASP A 38 0.93 11.21 14.83
CA ASP A 38 1.93 10.60 15.70
C ASP A 38 2.32 9.19 15.23
N VAL A 39 3.63 8.99 15.05
CA VAL A 39 4.21 7.78 14.47
C VAL A 39 3.87 6.56 15.33
N GLU A 40 3.93 6.67 16.66
CA GLU A 40 3.66 5.52 17.54
C GLU A 40 2.22 5.00 17.40
N ASN A 41 1.26 5.92 17.31
CA ASN A 41 -0.14 5.60 17.13
C ASN A 41 -0.44 5.01 15.75
N ILE A 42 0.33 5.39 14.74
CA ILE A 42 0.19 4.90 13.38
C ILE A 42 0.71 3.48 13.22
N LEU A 43 1.86 3.17 13.81
CA LEU A 43 2.41 1.81 13.75
C LEU A 43 1.45 0.78 14.37
N LYS A 44 0.70 1.20 15.39
CA LYS A 44 -0.34 0.37 16.01
C LYS A 44 -1.63 0.25 15.19
N SER A 45 -2.01 1.32 14.47
CA SER A 45 -3.32 1.39 13.80
C SER A 45 -3.28 1.16 12.29
N GLY A 46 -2.10 1.15 11.67
CA GLY A 46 -1.93 1.08 10.21
C GLY A 46 -2.46 2.31 9.46
N ASN A 47 -2.70 3.41 10.18
CA ASN A 47 -3.24 4.64 9.61
C ASN A 47 -2.19 5.40 8.78
N LYS A 48 -2.63 6.37 7.98
CA LYS A 48 -1.72 7.17 7.16
C LYS A 48 -0.86 8.10 8.04
N ILE A 49 0.43 8.18 7.73
CA ILE A 49 1.42 8.99 8.49
C ILE A 49 1.13 10.49 8.42
N TYR A 50 0.67 10.95 7.26
CA TYR A 50 0.48 12.35 6.98
C TYR A 50 -0.69 12.56 6.03
N TYR A 51 -1.24 13.77 6.08
CA TYR A 51 -2.19 14.29 5.10
C TYR A 51 -1.66 15.62 4.60
N LEU A 52 -1.64 15.79 3.28
CA LEU A 52 -1.29 17.06 2.66
C LEU A 52 -2.49 18.00 2.68
N LYS A 53 -2.20 19.30 2.60
CA LYS A 53 -3.20 20.31 2.23
C LYS A 53 -3.77 19.93 0.85
N GLN A 54 -5.08 19.89 0.73
CA GLN A 54 -5.76 19.46 -0.49
C GLN A 54 -7.04 20.25 -0.71
N ASN A 55 -7.23 20.76 -1.92
CA ASN A 55 -8.45 21.46 -2.33
C ASN A 55 -9.44 20.49 -3.01
N GLU A 56 -10.68 20.96 -3.24
CA GLU A 56 -11.73 20.17 -3.89
C GLU A 56 -11.35 19.65 -5.28
N LYS A 57 -10.51 20.39 -6.02
CA LYS A 57 -10.06 20.01 -7.37
C LYS A 57 -8.99 18.92 -7.33
N GLU A 58 -8.30 18.77 -6.21
CA GLU A 58 -7.16 17.88 -6.03
C GLU A 58 -7.49 16.59 -5.28
N VAL A 59 -8.73 16.40 -4.81
CA VAL A 59 -9.15 15.20 -4.05
C VAL A 59 -8.95 13.87 -4.79
N ARG A 60 -8.67 13.91 -6.09
CA ARG A 60 -8.37 12.75 -6.95
C ARG A 60 -6.97 12.81 -7.56
N VAL A 61 -6.08 13.65 -7.04
CA VAL A 61 -4.66 13.74 -7.42
C VAL A 61 -3.85 12.96 -6.38
N ASN A 62 -2.80 12.26 -6.82
CA ASN A 62 -1.89 11.58 -5.89
C ASN A 62 -1.21 12.60 -4.97
N ASP A 63 -0.59 12.11 -3.90
CA ASP A 63 0.21 13.01 -3.05
C ASP A 63 1.41 13.49 -3.87
N TYR A 64 1.67 14.79 -3.85
CA TYR A 64 2.69 15.42 -4.69
C TYR A 64 3.51 16.43 -3.90
N ASN A 65 4.76 16.61 -4.32
CA ASN A 65 5.55 17.76 -3.93
C ASN A 65 5.36 18.85 -5.00
N PRO A 66 4.95 20.10 -4.64
CA PRO A 66 4.70 21.16 -5.62
C PRO A 66 5.89 21.47 -6.54
N LEU A 67 7.12 21.37 -6.04
CA LEU A 67 8.33 21.59 -6.84
C LEU A 67 8.52 20.46 -7.85
N LEU A 68 8.40 19.20 -7.41
CA LEU A 68 8.51 18.04 -8.30
C LEU A 68 7.38 18.02 -9.34
N LEU A 69 6.16 18.41 -8.96
CA LEU A 69 5.05 18.52 -9.90
C LEU A 69 5.33 19.58 -10.97
N LYS A 70 5.92 20.72 -10.61
CA LYS A 70 6.32 21.77 -11.58
C LYS A 70 7.43 21.31 -12.52
N LEU A 71 8.38 20.52 -12.03
CA LEU A 71 9.50 20.02 -12.84
C LEU A 71 9.07 18.87 -13.76
N TRP A 72 8.24 17.96 -13.26
CA TRP A 72 7.83 16.75 -13.97
C TRP A 72 6.59 16.95 -14.86
N CYS A 73 5.74 17.93 -14.53
CA CYS A 73 4.51 18.25 -15.25
C CYS A 73 3.52 17.08 -15.41
N ALA A 74 3.57 16.08 -14.52
CA ALA A 74 2.65 14.94 -14.53
C ALA A 74 2.36 14.42 -13.11
N ASN A 75 1.31 13.58 -12.99
CA ASN A 75 0.88 13.02 -11.70
C ASN A 75 1.86 11.95 -11.22
N ILE A 76 2.63 12.27 -10.18
CA ILE A 76 3.61 11.38 -9.54
C ILE A 76 2.94 10.64 -8.37
N ASP A 77 3.36 9.41 -8.10
CA ASP A 77 3.01 8.71 -6.87
C ASP A 77 4.17 8.85 -5.86
N LEU A 78 4.02 9.77 -4.89
CA LEU A 78 5.04 10.08 -3.91
C LEU A 78 4.59 9.59 -2.52
N GLN A 79 5.44 8.81 -1.86
CA GLN A 79 5.17 8.26 -0.53
C GLN A 79 6.24 8.68 0.46
N TYR A 80 5.85 9.43 1.51
CA TYR A 80 6.72 9.70 2.63
C TYR A 80 6.84 8.47 3.54
N ILE A 81 8.07 8.11 3.90
CA ILE A 81 8.40 7.03 4.81
C ILE A 81 9.05 7.69 6.04
N ALA A 82 8.34 7.71 7.18
CA ALA A 82 8.81 8.39 8.39
C ALA A 82 9.70 7.52 9.30
N GLU A 83 9.61 6.20 9.17
CA GLU A 83 10.41 5.26 9.96
C GLU A 83 11.81 5.06 9.38
N SER A 84 12.78 4.87 10.27
CA SER A 84 14.18 5.14 9.91
C SER A 84 14.97 3.97 9.32
N ARG A 85 14.53 2.69 9.40
CA ARG A 85 15.34 1.56 8.85
C ARG A 85 14.56 0.36 8.33
N LEU A 86 13.78 -0.31 9.17
CA LEU A 86 13.23 -1.63 8.81
C LEU A 86 12.16 -1.55 7.71
N SER A 87 11.22 -0.62 7.82
CA SER A 87 10.16 -0.45 6.82
C SER A 87 10.69 0.06 5.48
N LEU A 88 11.74 0.89 5.47
CA LEU A 88 12.42 1.29 4.23
C LEU A 88 13.05 0.07 3.54
N THR A 89 13.83 -0.74 4.27
CA THR A 89 14.44 -1.95 3.70
C THR A 89 13.38 -2.91 3.20
N GLN A 90 12.32 -3.18 3.98
CA GLN A 90 11.21 -4.03 3.54
C GLN A 90 10.50 -3.50 2.31
N HIS A 91 10.28 -2.18 2.23
CA HIS A 91 9.66 -1.54 1.09
C HIS A 91 10.53 -1.70 -0.16
N VAL A 92 11.80 -1.31 -0.07
CA VAL A 92 12.77 -1.41 -1.18
C VAL A 92 12.92 -2.86 -1.62
N THR A 93 13.19 -3.78 -0.70
CA THR A 93 13.31 -5.21 -1.01
C THR A 93 12.03 -5.76 -1.61
N GLY A 94 10.85 -5.39 -1.09
CA GLY A 94 9.57 -5.83 -1.64
C GLY A 94 9.32 -5.37 -3.06
N TYR A 95 9.81 -4.19 -3.44
CA TYR A 95 9.75 -3.71 -4.82
C TYR A 95 10.78 -4.37 -5.73
N VAL A 96 12.02 -4.49 -5.28
CA VAL A 96 13.11 -5.14 -6.05
C VAL A 96 12.79 -6.60 -6.31
N THR A 97 12.33 -7.33 -5.29
CA THR A 97 11.97 -8.76 -5.38
C THR A 97 10.56 -9.00 -5.91
N LYS A 98 9.84 -7.97 -6.36
CA LYS A 98 8.43 -8.10 -6.78
C LYS A 98 8.24 -9.08 -7.92
N ALA A 99 9.18 -9.08 -8.89
CA ALA A 99 9.16 -10.02 -10.01
C ALA A 99 9.38 -11.46 -9.50
N GLU A 100 10.37 -11.68 -8.64
CA GLU A 100 10.70 -12.99 -8.07
C GLU A 100 9.53 -13.55 -7.23
N LYS A 101 8.92 -12.71 -6.39
CA LYS A 101 7.73 -13.10 -5.61
C LYS A 101 6.57 -13.51 -6.50
N SER A 102 6.36 -12.84 -7.63
CA SER A 102 5.29 -13.21 -8.56
C SER A 102 5.54 -14.57 -9.24
N HIS A 103 6.81 -14.94 -9.45
CA HIS A 103 7.19 -16.25 -9.99
C HIS A 103 7.15 -17.35 -8.93
N ALA A 104 7.43 -17.02 -7.67
CA ALA A 104 7.44 -17.96 -6.54
C ALA A 104 6.15 -17.92 -5.72
N GLN A 105 5.06 -17.30 -6.21
CA GLN A 105 3.85 -17.07 -5.43
C GLN A 105 3.22 -18.38 -4.94
N ASP A 106 3.18 -19.40 -5.80
CA ASP A 106 2.67 -20.74 -5.45
C ASP A 106 3.50 -21.40 -4.34
N LEU A 107 4.83 -21.21 -4.36
CA LEU A 107 5.73 -21.66 -3.31
C LEU A 107 5.46 -20.91 -2.00
N TRP A 108 5.26 -19.59 -2.05
CA TRP A 108 4.96 -18.79 -0.86
C TRP A 108 3.59 -19.10 -0.27
N ASP A 109 2.58 -19.36 -1.10
CA ASP A 109 1.23 -19.74 -0.66
C ASP A 109 1.23 -21.12 0.01
N GLU A 110 2.04 -22.05 -0.49
CA GLU A 110 2.23 -23.38 0.08
C GLU A 110 3.04 -23.34 1.39
N VAL A 111 4.08 -22.50 1.47
CA VAL A 111 4.81 -22.23 2.71
C VAL A 111 3.92 -21.54 3.75
N SER A 112 2.95 -20.73 3.30
CA SER A 112 1.99 -20.03 4.16
C SER A 112 0.74 -20.85 4.48
N SER A 113 0.62 -22.06 3.92
CA SER A 113 -0.53 -22.95 4.18
C SER A 113 -0.60 -23.31 5.66
N TRP A 114 -1.76 -23.73 6.17
CA TRP A 114 -1.89 -24.17 7.56
C TRP A 114 -1.37 -25.60 7.81
N ASP A 115 -0.66 -26.19 6.84
CA ASP A 115 -0.09 -27.53 7.00
C ASP A 115 0.96 -27.56 8.10
N ASN A 116 1.19 -28.73 8.70
CA ASN A 116 2.32 -28.90 9.61
C ASN A 116 3.66 -28.71 8.87
N ILE A 117 4.70 -28.34 9.63
CA ILE A 117 6.00 -27.94 9.06
C ILE A 117 6.67 -29.04 8.21
N TYR A 118 6.49 -30.31 8.58
CA TYR A 118 7.06 -31.45 7.85
C TYR A 118 6.40 -31.64 6.48
N SER A 119 5.08 -31.49 6.41
CA SER A 119 4.32 -31.55 5.15
C SER A 119 4.77 -30.44 4.19
N ARG A 120 5.02 -29.23 4.71
CA ARG A 120 5.54 -28.10 3.91
C ARG A 120 6.92 -28.41 3.34
N PHE A 121 7.86 -28.86 4.18
CA PHE A 121 9.21 -29.19 3.74
C PHE A 121 9.24 -30.32 2.70
N TRP A 122 8.38 -31.33 2.87
CA TRP A 122 8.27 -32.43 1.91
C TRP A 122 7.80 -31.95 0.53
N LYS A 123 6.74 -31.13 0.48
CA LYS A 123 6.20 -30.57 -0.77
C LYS A 123 7.23 -29.66 -1.48
N MET A 124 8.00 -28.88 -0.73
CA MET A 124 9.11 -28.08 -1.28
C MET A 124 10.21 -28.97 -1.88
N GLY A 125 10.59 -30.04 -1.18
CA GLY A 125 11.61 -30.99 -1.65
C GLY A 125 11.23 -31.69 -2.96
N GLN A 126 9.95 -32.04 -3.13
CA GLN A 126 9.43 -32.67 -4.36
C GLN A 126 9.47 -31.76 -5.60
N LYS A 127 9.51 -30.43 -5.43
CA LYS A 127 9.54 -29.47 -6.55
C LYS A 127 10.96 -29.07 -6.96
N LEU A 128 11.96 -29.37 -6.14
CA LEU A 128 13.37 -29.03 -6.40
C LEU A 128 14.16 -30.18 -7.06
N LEU A 129 13.54 -31.36 -7.17
CA LEU A 129 14.02 -32.53 -7.92
C LEU A 129 13.33 -32.60 -9.28
#